data_AF-A0A4P8XPC0-F1
#
_entry.id   AF-A0A4P8XPC0-F1
#
_cell.length_a   1.000
_cell.length_b   1.000
_cell.length_c   1.000
_cell.angle_alpha   90.00
_cell.angle_beta   90.00
_cell.angle_gamma   90.00
#
_symmetry.space_group_name_H-M   'P 1'
#
loop_
_entity.id
_entity.type
_entity.pdbx_description
1 polymer ?
#
loop_
_entity_poly.entity_id
_entity_poly.type
_entity_poly.pdbx_seq_one_letter_code
_entity_poly.pdbx_strand_id
1 'polypeptide(L)' 'MMTVEVQGRYLVLREISDQWGEETHTFMSRPALMQWAHNRFPEEDFKGREDEWNELIQSFKQV' A
#
# COMPACT_ATOMS: atom_id res chain seq x y z
N MET A 1 2.57 -9.76 -5.46
CA MET A 1 3.54 -8.66 -5.65
C MET A 1 2.78 -7.34 -5.66
N MET A 2 3.28 -6.30 -4.98
CA MET A 2 2.63 -4.97 -4.95
C MET A 2 3.60 -3.90 -5.44
N THR A 3 3.14 -3.01 -6.31
CA THR A 3 3.94 -1.91 -6.86
C THR A 3 3.11 -0.63 -6.90
N VAL A 4 3.73 0.51 -6.62
CA VAL A 4 3.07 1.82 -6.72
C VAL A 4 3.82 2.69 -7.73
N GLU A 5 3.09 3.23 -8.69
CA GLU A 5 3.62 4.07 -9.77
C GLU A 5 2.99 5.46 -9.73
N VAL A 6 3.79 6.51 -9.94
CA VAL A 6 3.28 7.88 -10.07
C VAL A 6 2.95 8.16 -11.53
N GLN A 7 1.68 8.41 -11.83
CA GLN A 7 1.19 8.70 -13.17
C GLN A 7 0.59 10.12 -13.22
N GLY A 8 1.47 11.10 -13.46
CA GLY A 8 1.11 12.51 -13.47
C GLY A 8 0.65 12.98 -12.09
N ARG A 9 -0.65 13.24 -11.94
CA ARG A 9 -1.26 13.67 -10.66
C ARG A 9 -1.79 12.51 -9.80
N TYR A 10 -1.75 11.28 -10.32
CA TYR A 10 -2.31 10.11 -9.66
C TYR A 10 -1.21 9.16 -9.20
N LEU A 11 -1.49 8.38 -8.17
CA LEU A 11 -0.71 7.21 -7.80
C LEU A 11 -1.51 5.95 -8.16
N VAL A 12 -0.86 4.99 -8.80
CA VAL A 12 -1.48 3.73 -9.22
C VAL A 12 -0.79 2.60 -8.48
N LEU A 13 -1.52 1.92 -7.59
CA LEU A 13 -1.06 0.72 -6.92
C LEU A 13 -1.57 -0.50 -7.67
N ARG A 14 -0.65 -1.39 -8.05
CA ARG A 14 -0.96 -2.68 -8.67
C ARG A 14 -0.58 -3.80 -7.71
N GLU A 15 -1.54 -4.66 -7.41
CA GLU A 15 -1.36 -5.88 -6.61
C GLU A 15 -1.60 -7.08 -7.52
N ILE A 16 -0.59 -7.92 -7.69
CA ILE A 16 -0.69 -9.18 -8.45
C ILE A 16 -0.68 -10.33 -7.45
N SER A 17 -1.78 -11.09 -7.45
CA SER A 17 -1.96 -12.30 -6.65
C SER A 17 -2.10 -13.51 -7.57
N ASP A 18 -1.37 -14.59 -7.27
CA ASP A 18 -1.46 -15.83 -8.05
C ASP A 18 -2.83 -16.50 -7.97
N GLN A 19 -3.63 -16.19 -6.94
CA GLN A 19 -4.95 -16.77 -6.73
C GLN A 19 -6.10 -15.92 -7.29
N TRP A 20 -5.89 -14.60 -7.39
CA TRP A 20 -6.98 -13.64 -7.67
C TRP A 20 -6.69 -12.72 -8.86
N GLY A 21 -5.51 -12.83 -9.48
CA GLY A 21 -5.12 -12.01 -10.62
C GLY A 21 -4.57 -10.65 -10.20
N GLU A 22 -4.72 -9.66 -11.09
CA GLU A 22 -4.24 -8.30 -10.89
C GLU A 22 -5.37 -7.38 -10.41
N GLU A 23 -5.14 -6.69 -9.31
CA GLU A 23 -5.97 -5.61 -8.82
C GLU A 23 -5.21 -4.27 -8.94
N THR A 24 -5.92 -3.22 -9.36
CA THR A 24 -5.35 -1.87 -9.51
C THR A 24 -6.17 -0.86 -8.73
N HIS A 25 -5.50 -0.09 -7.87
CA HIS A 25 -6.07 1.01 -7.09
C HIS A 25 -5.48 2.34 -7.57
N THR A 26 -6.32 3.34 -7.81
CA THR A 26 -5.86 4.68 -8.21
C THR A 26 -6.17 5.68 -7.10
N PHE A 27 -5.16 6.44 -6.70
CA PHE A 27 -5.23 7.45 -5.66
C PHE A 27 -4.96 8.83 -6.23
N MET A 28 -5.72 9.83 -5.76
CA MET A 28 -5.51 11.23 -6.14
C MET A 28 -4.38 11.90 -5.36
N SER A 29 -3.92 11.30 -4.26
CA SER A 29 -2.94 11.90 -3.38
C SER A 29 -2.27 10.84 -2.48
N ARG A 30 -1.08 11.17 -1.97
CA ARG A 30 -0.37 10.32 -0.99
C ARG A 30 -1.19 10.05 0.27
N PRO A 31 -1.90 11.03 0.89
CA PRO A 31 -2.78 10.74 2.02
C PRO A 31 -3.86 9.69 1.72
N ALA A 32 -4.43 9.67 0.52
CA ALA A 32 -5.42 8.67 0.13
C ALA A 32 -4.81 7.26 0.04
N LEU A 33 -3.61 7.14 -0.54
CA LEU A 33 -2.83 5.90 -0.55
C LEU A 33 -2.51 5.44 0.88
N MET A 34 -2.07 6.35 1.75
CA MET A 34 -1.73 6.02 3.13
C MET A 34 -2.94 5.55 3.94
N GLN A 35 -4.09 6.20 3.78
CA GLN A 35 -5.33 5.77 4.42
C GLN A 35 -5.72 4.36 3.96
N TRP A 36 -5.60 4.07 2.66
CA TRP A 36 -5.82 2.72 2.14
C TRP A 36 -4.84 1.71 2.73
N ALA A 37 -3.54 2.04 2.80
CA ALA A 37 -2.52 1.15 3.34
C ALA A 37 -2.77 0.81 4.82
N HIS A 38 -3.14 1.81 5.63
CA HIS A 38 -3.49 1.60 7.04
C HIS A 38 -4.75 0.76 7.23
N ASN A 39 -5.75 0.89 6.35
CA ASN A 39 -6.95 0.08 6.39
C ASN A 39 -6.68 -1.36 5.93
N ARG A 40 -5.79 -1.54 4.94
CA ARG A 40 -5.43 -2.85 4.38
C ARG A 40 -4.53 -3.66 5.31
N PHE A 41 -3.63 -2.98 6.01
CA PHE A 41 -2.66 -3.55 6.93
C PHE A 41 -2.84 -2.90 8.30
N PRO A 42 -3.86 -3.32 9.08
CA PRO A 42 -4.08 -2.74 10.39
C PRO A 42 -2.94 -3.17 11.34
N GLU A 43 -2.47 -2.25 12.18
CA GLU A 43 -1.34 -2.47 13.09
C GLU A 43 -1.57 -3.66 14.04
N GLU A 44 -2.83 -3.94 14.37
CA GLU A 44 -3.21 -5.06 15.24
C GLU A 44 -2.83 -6.45 14.69
N ASP A 45 -2.72 -6.60 13.37
CA ASP A 45 -2.29 -7.83 12.70
C ASP A 45 -0.78 -8.08 12.84
N PHE A 46 -0.04 -7.06 13.28
CA PHE A 46 1.42 -7.05 13.42
C PHE A 46 1.87 -7.00 14.88
N LYS A 47 1.01 -7.36 15.84
CA LYS A 47 1.42 -7.46 17.26
C LYS A 47 2.64 -8.36 17.44
N GLY A 48 3.68 -7.82 18.07
CA GLY A 48 4.99 -8.48 18.24
C GLY A 48 5.90 -8.41 17.01
N ARG A 49 5.48 -7.71 15.95
CA ARG A 49 6.21 -7.44 14.69
C ARG A 49 5.94 -6.01 14.22
N GLU A 50 5.81 -5.07 15.16
CA GLU A 50 5.48 -3.67 14.90
C GLU A 50 6.53 -2.99 14.01
N ASP A 51 7.79 -3.42 14.10
CA ASP A 51 8.87 -2.95 13.21
C ASP A 51 8.59 -3.32 11.74
N GLU A 52 8.11 -4.53 11.46
CA GLU A 52 7.73 -4.95 10.09
C GLU A 52 6.58 -4.10 9.54
N TRP A 53 5.60 -3.79 10.39
CA TRP A 53 4.50 -2.90 10.01
C TRP A 53 5.02 -1.49 9.70
N ASN A 54 5.90 -0.96 10.54
CA ASN A 54 6.49 0.36 10.34
C ASN A 54 7.28 0.40 9.02
N GLU A 55 8.12 -0.58 8.73
CA GLU A 55 8.85 -0.68 7.48
C GLU A 55 7.92 -0.76 6.27
N LEU A 56 6.88 -1.59 6.35
CA LEU A 56 5.85 -1.72 5.32
C LEU A 56 5.16 -0.38 5.04
N ILE A 57 4.65 0.29 6.07
CA ILE A 57 3.95 1.57 5.94
C ILE A 57 4.89 2.68 5.46
N GLN A 58 6.16 2.68 5.90
CA GLN A 58 7.16 3.64 5.43
C GLN A 58 7.47 3.45 3.94
N SER A 59 7.44 2.22 3.41
CA SER A 59 7.63 1.98 1.98
C SER A 59 6.57 2.70 1.12
N PHE A 60 5.32 2.76 1.57
CA PHE A 60 4.25 3.52 0.89
C PHE A 60 4.43 5.04 0.99
N LYS A 61 5.08 5.55 2.05
CA LYS A 61 5.34 6.99 2.22
C LYS A 61 6.42 7.52 1.28
N GLN A 62 7.37 6.65 0.90
CA GLN A 62 8.54 7.03 0.11
C GLN A 62 8.28 7.08 -1.40
N VAL A 63 7.10 6.62 -1.86
CA VAL A 63 6.66 6.67 -3.27
C VAL A 63 6.27 8.05 -3.71
#